data_AF-A0A0S8B274-F1
#
_entry.id   AF-A0A0S8B274-F1
#
_cell.length_a   1.000
_cell.length_b   1.000
_cell.length_c   1.000
_cell.angle_alpha   90.00
_cell.angle_beta   90.00
_cell.angle_gamma   90.00
#
_symmetry.space_group_name_H-M   'P 1'
#
loop_
_entity.id
_entity.type
_entity.pdbx_description
1 polymer ?
#
loop_
_entity_poly.entity_id
_entity_poly.type
_entity_poly.pdbx_seq_one_letter_code
_entity_poly.pdbx_strand_id
1 'polypeptide(L)' 'MTLTVTGSGLTVDGVVAVARDWAPVSLHPEAEQRIEACRRMLERKLAAGEVMYGINTGIGE' A
#
# COMPACT_ATOMS: atom_id res chain seq x y z
N MET A 1 19.51 -2.45 11.00
CA MET A 1 18.76 -1.19 10.97
C MET A 1 17.49 -1.43 10.16
N THR A 2 16.33 -1.04 10.65
CA THR A 2 15.04 -1.30 9.98
C THR A 2 14.67 -0.11 9.09
N LEU A 3 14.31 -0.36 7.84
CA LEU A 3 13.78 0.67 6.95
C LEU A 3 12.29 0.85 7.22
N THR A 4 11.87 2.06 7.58
CA THR A 4 10.45 2.38 7.82
C THR A 4 9.82 2.98 6.57
N VAL A 5 8.79 2.31 6.05
CA VAL A 5 8.01 2.78 4.90
C VAL A 5 6.88 3.70 5.36
N THR A 6 6.95 4.95 4.91
CA THR A 6 5.97 6.00 5.24
C THR A 6 4.94 6.24 4.13
N GLY A 7 5.19 5.68 2.93
CA GLY A 7 4.41 5.92 1.71
C GLY A 7 5.03 6.95 0.74
N SER A 8 6.15 7.58 1.11
CA SER A 8 6.93 8.46 0.25
C SER A 8 8.40 8.50 0.69
N GLY A 9 9.28 9.09 -0.12
CA GLY A 9 10.68 9.31 0.27
C GLY A 9 11.58 8.07 0.28
N LEU A 10 11.17 6.97 -0.38
CA LEU A 10 12.02 5.80 -0.57
C LEU A 10 13.20 6.16 -1.48
N THR A 11 14.41 5.86 -1.04
CA THR A 11 15.65 6.11 -1.79
C THR A 11 16.15 4.84 -2.47
N VAL A 12 16.99 5.00 -3.50
CA VAL A 12 17.66 3.87 -4.17
C VAL A 12 18.49 3.06 -3.17
N ASP A 13 19.23 3.72 -2.29
CA ASP A 13 20.02 3.06 -1.25
C ASP A 13 19.13 2.26 -0.29
N GLY A 14 17.96 2.79 0.06
CA GLY A 14 16.97 2.07 0.86
C GLY A 14 16.46 0.81 0.17
N VAL A 15 16.23 0.87 -1.15
CA VAL A 15 15.85 -0.32 -1.94
C VAL A 15 16.98 -1.34 -1.97
N VAL A 16 18.22 -0.92 -2.19
CA VAL A 16 19.40 -1.80 -2.20
C VAL A 16 19.55 -2.50 -0.85
N ALA A 17 19.47 -1.77 0.26
CA ALA A 17 19.62 -2.30 1.61
C ALA A 17 18.59 -3.41 1.92
N VAL A 18 17.34 -3.26 1.44
CA VAL A 18 16.31 -4.30 1.63
C VAL A 18 16.52 -5.47 0.68
N ALA A 19 16.72 -5.20 -0.62
CA ALA A 19 16.70 -6.24 -1.65
C ALA A 19 17.98 -7.08 -1.72
N ARG A 20 19.13 -6.52 -1.33
CA ARG A 20 20.44 -7.20 -1.40
C ARG A 20 20.99 -7.55 -0.03
N ASP A 21 20.78 -6.67 0.94
CA ASP A 21 21.37 -6.81 2.28
C ASP A 21 20.35 -7.28 3.33
N TRP A 22 19.12 -7.61 2.92
CA TRP A 22 18.06 -8.18 3.75
C TRP A 22 17.71 -7.33 4.99
N ALA A 23 17.84 -6.01 4.87
CA ALA A 23 17.44 -5.09 5.92
C ALA A 23 15.94 -5.29 6.25
N PRO A 24 15.56 -5.44 7.53
CA PRO A 24 14.16 -5.58 7.91
C PRO A 24 13.37 -4.32 7.56
N VAL A 25 12.08 -4.49 7.28
CA VAL A 25 11.16 -3.40 6.92
C VAL A 25 10.05 -3.30 7.96
N SER A 26 9.64 -2.07 8.28
CA SER A 26 8.45 -1.79 9.07
C SER A 26 7.56 -0.76 8.37
N LEU A 27 6.27 -0.75 8.69
CA LEU A 27 5.36 0.31 8.28
C LEU A 27 5.36 1.43 9.33
N HIS A 28 5.27 2.66 8.87
CA HIS A 28 4.96 3.79 9.74
C HIS A 28 3.50 3.66 10.23
N PRO A 29 3.18 3.92 11.51
CA PRO A 29 1.82 3.78 12.03
C PRO A 29 0.76 4.57 11.25
N GLU A 30 1.11 5.79 10.81
CA GLU A 30 0.20 6.58 9.96
C GLU A 30 -0.03 5.98 8.57
N ALA A 31 0.96 5.28 8.01
CA ALA A 31 0.78 4.61 6.73
C ALA A 31 -0.23 3.45 6.85
N GLU A 32 -0.13 2.68 7.94
CA GLU A 32 -1.10 1.62 8.27
C GLU A 32 -2.52 2.18 8.42
N GLN A 33 -2.69 3.29 9.13
CA GLN A 33 -3.99 3.95 9.27
C GLN A 33 -4.59 4.39 7.93
N ARG A 34 -3.76 4.92 7.01
CA ARG A 34 -4.22 5.32 5.67
C ARG A 34 -4.64 4.12 4.83
N ILE A 35 -3.88 3.02 4.86
CA ILE A 35 -4.21 1.77 4.14
C ILE A 35 -5.60 1.29 4.58
N GLU A 36 -5.81 1.23 5.89
CA GLU A 36 -7.06 0.76 6.48
C GLU A 36 -8.24 1.72 6.17
N ALA A 37 -8.01 3.04 6.19
CA ALA A 37 -9.03 4.01 5.77
C ALA A 37 -9.42 3.85 4.30
N CYS A 38 -8.46 3.63 3.41
CA CYS A 38 -8.69 3.36 2.00
C CYS A 38 -9.49 2.07 1.79
N ARG A 39 -9.17 1.00 2.54
CA ARG A 39 -9.91 -0.28 2.48
C ARG A 39 -11.37 -0.11 2.85
N ARG A 40 -11.67 0.55 3.97
CA ARG A 40 -13.05 0.81 4.38
C ARG A 40 -13.82 1.67 3.39
N MET A 41 -13.16 2.63 2.74
CA MET A 41 -13.79 3.42 1.68
C MET A 41 -14.20 2.52 0.52
N LEU A 42 -13.32 1.64 0.03
CA LEU A 42 -13.64 0.71 -1.05
C LEU A 42 -14.82 -0.20 -0.70
N GLU A 43 -14.85 -0.74 0.52
CA GLU A 43 -15.93 -1.61 0.98
C GLU A 43 -17.29 -0.89 0.98
N ARG A 44 -17.34 0.38 1.44
CA ARG A 44 -18.56 1.19 1.38
C ARG A 44 -19.03 1.42 -0.06
N LYS A 45 -18.10 1.72 -0.97
CA LYS A 45 -18.42 1.95 -2.40
C LYS A 45 -18.97 0.69 -3.07
N LEU A 46 -18.37 -0.47 -2.77
CA LEU A 46 -18.86 -1.76 -3.26
C LEU A 46 -20.25 -2.09 -2.72
N ALA A 47 -20.51 -1.87 -1.43
CA ALA A 47 -21.83 -2.08 -0.83
C ALA A 47 -22.90 -1.13 -1.42
N ALA A 48 -22.50 0.07 -1.84
CA ALA A 48 -23.37 1.01 -2.54
C ALA A 48 -23.61 0.66 -4.02
N GLY A 49 -23.01 -0.42 -4.53
CA GLY A 49 -23.15 -0.86 -5.92
C GLY A 49 -22.34 -0.03 -6.92
N GLU A 50 -21.32 0.72 -6.47
CA GLU A 50 -20.46 1.46 -7.38
C GLU A 50 -19.65 0.51 -8.28
N VAL A 51 -19.53 0.84 -9.57
CA VAL A 51 -18.71 0.10 -10.54
C VAL A 51 -17.28 0.64 -10.49
N MET A 52 -16.32 -0.22 -10.19
CA MET A 52 -14.94 0.14 -9.89
C MET A 52 -13.98 -0.75 -10.68
N TYR A 53 -13.21 -0.13 -11.60
CA TYR A 53 -12.29 -0.85 -12.49
C TYR A 53 -11.27 -1.68 -11.71
N GLY A 54 -11.14 -2.95 -12.07
CA GLY A 54 -10.21 -3.89 -11.43
C GLY A 54 -10.58 -4.28 -10.00
N ILE A 55 -11.79 -3.92 -9.54
CA ILE A 55 -12.34 -4.37 -8.25
C ILE A 55 -13.55 -5.28 -8.50
N ASN A 56 -14.62 -4.76 -9.10
CA ASN A 56 -15.83 -5.52 -9.45
C ASN A 56 -16.12 -5.52 -10.96
N THR A 57 -15.14 -5.09 -11.76
CA THR A 57 -15.12 -5.28 -13.21
C THR A 57 -13.97 -6.19 -13.60
N GLY A 58 -13.91 -6.59 -14.87
CA GLY A 58 -12.69 -7.14 -15.48
C GLY A 58 -11.54 -6.14 -15.53
N ILE A 59 -10.36 -6.63 -15.95
CA ILE A 59 -9.15 -5.84 -16.19
C ILE A 59 -8.71 -6.10 -17.63
N GLY A 60 -8.37 -5.05 -18.37
CA GLY A 60 -7.84 -5.17 -19.72
C GLY A 60 -8.93 -5.27 -20.78
N GLU A 61 -9.22 -6.51 -21.18
CA GLU A 61 -10.06 -6.96 -22.32
C GLU A 61 -10.68 -5.87 -23.19
#